data_AF-A0A163X5T8-F1
#
_entry.id   AF-A0A163X5T8-F1
#
_cell.length_a   1.000
_cell.length_b   1.000
_cell.length_c   1.000
_cell.angle_alpha   90.00
_cell.angle_beta   90.00
_cell.angle_gamma   90.00
#
_symmetry.space_group_name_H-M   'P 1'
#
loop_
_entity.id
_entity.type
_entity.pdbx_description
1 polymer ?
#
loop_
_entity_poly.entity_id
_entity_poly.type
_entity_poly.pdbx_seq_one_letter_code
_entity_poly.pdbx_strand_id
1 'polypeptide(L)'
;MSTPPIHRAWRTLVISLVLTAAFAVLAWYVWTYANIGARTFAAGTLLTDMRFFIGLLAVFVVLSLLDRIIGYVMSRFGKKR
;
A
#
# COMPACT_ATOMS: atom_id res chain seq x y z
N MET A 1 -30.83 -18.99 3.38
CA MET A 1 -31.35 -17.61 3.25
C MET A 1 -30.36 -16.79 2.43
N SER A 2 -30.74 -16.41 1.21
CA SER A 2 -29.97 -15.52 0.34
C SER A 2 -30.04 -14.09 0.87
N THR A 3 -28.92 -13.55 1.34
CA THR A 3 -28.82 -12.13 1.73
C THR A 3 -29.24 -11.23 0.56
N PRO A 4 -30.07 -10.19 0.77
CA PRO A 4 -30.54 -9.32 -0.29
C PRO A 4 -29.35 -8.60 -0.97
N PRO A 5 -29.40 -8.38 -2.30
CA PRO A 5 -28.27 -7.92 -3.10
C PRO A 5 -27.67 -6.59 -2.63
N ILE A 6 -28.50 -5.71 -2.04
CA ILE A 6 -28.09 -4.41 -1.48
C ILE A 6 -27.10 -4.57 -0.31
N HIS A 7 -27.31 -5.56 0.56
CA HIS A 7 -26.43 -5.79 1.71
C HIS A 7 -25.03 -6.23 1.29
N ARG A 8 -24.94 -6.98 0.17
CA ARG A 8 -23.66 -7.40 -0.41
C ARG A 8 -22.88 -6.21 -1.00
N ALA A 9 -23.57 -5.30 -1.68
CA ALA A 9 -22.95 -4.11 -2.27
C ALA A 9 -22.37 -3.17 -1.20
N TRP A 10 -23.13 -2.88 -0.13
CA TRP A 10 -22.65 -2.07 1.00
C TRP A 10 -21.43 -2.67 1.68
N ARG A 11 -21.44 -3.99 1.90
CA ARG A 11 -20.29 -4.68 2.48
C ARG A 11 -19.05 -4.54 1.62
N THR A 12 -19.16 -4.69 0.30
CA THR A 12 -18.03 -4.49 -0.63
C THR A 12 -17.52 -3.04 -0.58
N LEU A 13 -18.41 -2.05 -0.60
CA LEU A 13 -18.02 -0.63 -0.53
C LEU A 13 -17.25 -0.31 0.75
N VAL A 14 -17.74 -0.77 1.90
CA VAL A 14 -17.08 -0.55 3.19
C VAL A 14 -15.71 -1.24 3.24
N ILE A 15 -15.61 -2.48 2.75
CA ILE A 15 -14.32 -3.18 2.69
C ILE A 15 -13.33 -2.44 1.79
N SER A 16 -13.76 -2.01 0.60
CA SER A 16 -12.92 -1.24 -0.33
C SER A 16 -12.47 0.08 0.27
N LEU A 17 -13.34 0.78 1.00
CA LEU A 17 -13.01 2.03 1.68
C LEU A 17 -11.94 1.80 2.77
N VAL A 18 -12.13 0.78 3.60
CA VAL A 18 -11.19 0.43 4.68
C VAL A 18 -9.83 0.03 4.10
N LEU A 19 -9.80 -0.79 3.04
CA LEU A 19 -8.57 -1.18 2.38
C LEU A 19 -7.86 0.02 1.74
N THR A 20 -8.60 0.90 1.06
CA THR A 20 -8.06 2.13 0.49
C THR A 20 -7.42 3.01 1.58
N ALA A 21 -8.11 3.20 2.70
CA ALA A 21 -7.58 3.94 3.83
C ALA A 21 -6.31 3.29 4.41
N ALA A 22 -6.29 1.97 4.56
CA ALA A 22 -5.12 1.24 5.04
C ALA A 22 -3.91 1.41 4.11
N PHE A 23 -4.09 1.28 2.79
CA PHE A 23 -3.02 1.48 1.82
C PHE A 23 -2.54 2.94 1.79
N ALA A 24 -3.44 3.91 1.93
CA ALA A 24 -3.09 5.32 2.01
C ALA A 24 -2.22 5.62 3.24
N VAL A 25 -2.57 5.05 4.41
CA VAL A 25 -1.79 5.18 5.64
C VAL A 25 -0.41 4.54 5.48
N LEU A 26 -0.32 3.34 4.90
CA LEU A 26 0.96 2.67 4.62
C LEU A 26 1.83 3.51 3.68
N ALA A 27 1.26 4.00 2.59
CA ALA A 27 1.97 4.87 1.66
C ALA A 27 2.49 6.14 2.35
N TRP A 28 1.67 6.78 3.19
CA TRP A 28 2.06 7.97 3.94
C TRP A 28 3.22 7.71 4.91
N TYR A 29 3.18 6.59 5.65
CA TYR A 29 4.28 6.21 6.54
C TYR A 29 5.57 5.95 5.78
N VAL A 30 5.52 5.14 4.73
CA VAL A 30 6.70 4.81 3.90
C VAL A 30 7.29 6.07 3.29
N TRP A 31 6.45 6.94 2.75
CA TRP A 31 6.86 8.23 2.21
C TRP A 31 7.61 9.07 3.25
N THR A 32 7.04 9.18 4.45
CA THR A 32 7.58 10.01 5.53
C THR A 32 8.95 9.50 5.96
N TYR A 33 9.08 8.20 6.21
CA TYR A 33 10.36 7.60 6.60
C TYR A 33 11.40 7.65 5.48
N ALA A 34 11.01 7.47 4.21
CA ALA A 34 11.91 7.62 3.07
C ALA A 34 12.44 9.06 2.95
N ASN A 35 11.59 10.06 3.16
CA ASN A 35 12.01 11.46 3.14
C ASN A 35 12.91 11.84 4.33
N ILE A 36 12.63 11.30 5.52
CA ILE A 36 13.52 11.46 6.68
C ILE A 36 14.87 10.83 6.36
N GLY A 37 14.89 9.59 5.86
CA GLY A 37 16.12 8.90 5.45
C GLY A 37 16.92 9.68 4.40
N ALA A 38 16.26 10.20 3.38
CA ALA A 38 16.93 11.03 2.36
C ALA A 38 17.58 12.28 2.99
N ARG A 39 16.89 12.95 3.93
CA ARG A 39 17.44 14.11 4.63
C ARG A 39 18.60 13.76 5.56
N THR A 40 18.56 12.61 6.24
CA THR A 40 19.59 12.24 7.22
C THR A 40 20.82 11.63 6.58
N PHE A 41 20.66 10.79 5.56
CA PHE A 41 21.77 10.04 4.97
C PHE A 41 22.35 10.67 3.71
N ALA A 42 21.61 11.56 3.05
CA ALA A 42 22.02 12.18 1.80
C ALA A 42 22.03 13.72 1.86
N ALA A 43 22.11 14.29 3.08
CA ALA A 43 22.14 15.73 3.31
C ALA A 43 23.18 16.43 2.43
N GLY A 44 22.78 17.50 1.74
CA GLY A 44 23.68 18.29 0.88
C GLY A 44 24.01 17.66 -0.48
N THR A 45 23.37 16.54 -0.84
CA THR A 45 23.51 15.90 -2.16
C THR A 45 22.24 16.06 -2.99
N LEU A 46 22.35 15.84 -4.30
CA LEU A 46 21.23 15.81 -5.26
C LEU A 46 20.07 14.90 -4.82
N LEU A 47 20.35 13.85 -4.05
CA LEU A 47 19.35 12.93 -3.50
C LEU A 47 18.45 13.59 -2.44
N THR A 48 18.94 14.60 -1.71
CA THR A 48 18.09 15.42 -0.83
C THR A 48 17.10 16.26 -1.63
N ASP A 49 17.52 16.77 -2.79
CA ASP A 49 16.64 17.53 -3.68
C ASP A 49 15.64 16.62 -4.38
N MET A 50 16.04 15.38 -4.68
CA MET A 50 15.18 14.32 -5.24
C MET A 50 14.38 13.53 -4.19
N ARG A 51 14.31 13.98 -2.93
CA ARG A 51 13.61 13.27 -1.83
C ARG A 51 12.16 12.90 -2.17
N PHE A 52 11.49 13.73 -2.97
CA PHE A 52 10.14 13.47 -3.48
C PHE A 52 10.10 12.19 -4.34
N PHE A 53 11.03 12.04 -5.28
CA PHE A 53 11.12 10.84 -6.13
C PHE A 53 11.53 9.60 -5.34
N ILE A 54 12.42 9.76 -4.36
CA ILE A 54 12.81 8.67 -3.44
C ILE A 54 11.59 8.20 -2.63
N GLY A 55 10.78 9.14 -2.13
CA GLY A 55 9.51 8.83 -1.47
C GLY A 55 8.55 8.07 -2.37
N LEU A 56 8.37 8.53 -3.62
CA LEU A 56 7.47 7.86 -4.59
C LEU A 56 7.95 6.44 -4.89
N LEU A 57 9.25 6.28 -5.12
CA LEU A 57 9.87 4.99 -5.39
C LEU A 57 9.69 4.04 -4.20
N ALA A 58 9.91 4.51 -2.98
CA ALA A 58 9.74 3.71 -1.77
C ALA A 58 8.29 3.23 -1.61
N VAL A 59 7.31 4.12 -1.79
CA VAL A 59 5.89 3.76 -1.76
C VAL A 59 5.57 2.73 -2.83
N PHE A 60 6.03 2.95 -4.06
CA PHE A 60 5.82 2.02 -5.17
C PHE A 60 6.38 0.63 -4.86
N VAL A 61 7.61 0.55 -4.35
CA VAL A 61 8.25 -0.73 -4.00
C VAL A 61 7.46 -1.46 -2.91
N VAL A 62 7.06 -0.76 -1.85
CA VAL A 62 6.30 -1.38 -0.75
C VAL A 62 4.94 -1.88 -1.22
N LEU A 63 4.19 -1.07 -1.98
CA LEU A 63 2.90 -1.51 -2.52
C LEU A 63 3.05 -2.68 -3.50
N SER A 64 4.11 -2.68 -4.33
CA SER A 64 4.40 -3.79 -5.26
C SER A 64 4.72 -5.09 -4.52
N LEU A 65 5.49 -5.01 -3.43
CA LEU A 65 5.77 -6.17 -2.58
C LEU A 65 4.50 -6.67 -1.88
N LEU A 66 3.67 -5.77 -1.37
CA LEU A 66 2.38 -6.13 -0.77
C LEU A 66 1.47 -6.83 -1.77
N ASP A 67 1.34 -6.30 -2.99
CA ASP A 67 0.56 -6.95 -4.06
C ASP A 67 1.08 -8.36 -4.36
N ARG A 68 2.41 -8.53 -4.45
CA ARG A 68 3.02 -9.85 -4.68
C ARG A 68 2.82 -10.82 -3.53
N ILE A 69 2.85 -10.34 -2.28
CA ILE A 69 2.54 -11.14 -1.09
C ILE A 69 1.07 -11.56 -1.10
N ILE A 70 0.15 -10.63 -1.39
CA ILE A 70 -1.29 -10.91 -1.50
C ILE A 70 -1.53 -11.96 -2.60
N GLY A 71 -0.91 -11.79 -3.78
CA GLY A 71 -0.97 -12.76 -4.87
C GLY A 71 -0.42 -14.14 -4.47
N TYR A 72 0.71 -14.18 -3.75
CA TYR A 72 1.27 -15.43 -3.23
C TYR A 72 0.33 -16.12 -2.24
N VAL A 73 -0.22 -15.39 -1.27
CA VAL A 73 -1.18 -15.90 -0.29
C VAL A 73 -2.44 -16.41 -0.98
N MET A 74 -3.00 -15.66 -1.95
CA MET A 74 -4.15 -16.11 -2.75
C MET A 74 -3.82 -17.37 -3.55
N SER A 75 -2.63 -17.48 -4.14
CA SER A 75 -2.24 -18.69 -4.89
C SER A 75 -2.10 -19.92 -4.00
N ARG A 76 -1.66 -19.72 -2.74
CA ARG A 76 -1.39 -20.82 -1.79
C ARG A 76 -2.63 -21.28 -1.03
N PHE A 77 -3.51 -20.35 -0.66
CA PHE A 77 -4.70 -20.63 0.16
C PHE A 77 -6.02 -20.58 -0.64
N GLY A 78 -6.03 -19.93 -1.81
CA GLY A 78 -7.17 -19.92 -2.74
C GLY A 78 -7.32 -21.22 -3.54
N LYS A 79 -6.33 -22.12 -3.51
CA LYS A 79 -6.52 -23.53 -3.88
C LYS A 79 -7.23 -24.30 -2.76
N LYS A 80 -8.47 -23.92 -2.47
CA LYS A 80 -9.47 -24.85 -1.91
C LYS A 80 -10.47 -25.13 -3.01
N ARG A 81 -10.44 -26.38 -3.48
CA ARG A 81 -11.40 -27.11 -4.35
C ARG A 81 -12.54 -26.30 -4.94
#